data_AF-A0A538HK59-F1
#
_entry.id   AF-A0A538HK59-F1
#
_cell.length_a   1.000
_cell.length_b   1.000
_cell.length_c   1.000
_cell.angle_alpha   90.00
_cell.angle_beta   90.00
_cell.angle_gamma   90.00
#
_symmetry.space_group_name_H-M   'P 1'
#
loop_
_entity.id
_entity.type
_entity.pdbx_description
1 polymer ?
#
loop_
_entity_poly.entity_id
_entity_poly.type
_entity_poly.pdbx_seq_one_letter_code
_entity_poly.pdbx_strand_id
1 'polypeptide(L)'
;MKRRRRQLGLVVVGLVVPALVAACGSGPARQPAESAKVEHVAGSDSYRITLAPDAAKRLDIKTTAVQPNGTETVIPYSAVLYSATGETWAYVNLKPLAFERRRIVVDRISGDRAILSRGPDLGTAVATAGVPELHGIESGAAAEGR
;
A
#
# COMPACT_ATOMS: atom_id res chain seq x y z
N MET A 1 -75.39 32.58 -45.50
CA MET A 1 -75.81 31.17 -45.29
C MET A 1 -74.78 30.23 -45.90
N LYS A 2 -74.62 29.05 -45.29
CA LYS A 2 -73.96 27.81 -45.80
C LYS A 2 -72.42 27.68 -45.68
N ARG A 3 -72.06 27.13 -44.52
CA ARG A 3 -71.02 26.11 -44.22
C ARG A 3 -70.39 25.41 -45.43
N ARG A 4 -69.08 25.14 -45.33
CA ARG A 4 -68.54 23.76 -45.40
C ARG A 4 -67.11 23.68 -44.84
N ARG A 5 -66.97 22.92 -43.76
CA ARG A 5 -65.72 22.29 -43.32
C ARG A 5 -65.22 21.35 -44.42
N ARG A 6 -63.91 21.33 -44.68
CA ARG A 6 -63.19 20.15 -45.13
C ARG A 6 -61.82 20.10 -44.45
N GLN A 7 -61.60 18.99 -43.76
CA GLN A 7 -60.33 18.61 -43.18
C GLN A 7 -59.48 17.88 -44.23
N LEU A 8 -58.16 17.92 -44.05
CA LEU A 8 -57.16 16.84 -44.18
C LEU A 8 -55.84 17.42 -44.70
N GLY A 9 -54.75 17.10 -44.00
CA GLY A 9 -53.39 17.40 -44.46
C GLY A 9 -52.37 17.37 -43.34
N LEU A 10 -52.26 16.23 -42.65
CA LEU A 10 -51.19 15.94 -41.70
C LEU A 10 -49.89 15.78 -42.49
N VAL A 11 -48.94 16.71 -42.33
CA VAL A 11 -47.54 16.52 -42.77
C VAL A 11 -46.65 16.84 -41.58
N VAL A 12 -46.33 15.80 -40.82
CA VAL A 12 -45.22 15.82 -39.84
C VAL A 12 -43.94 15.65 -40.65
N VAL A 13 -43.22 16.75 -40.90
CA VAL A 13 -41.81 16.67 -41.33
C VAL A 13 -40.97 16.66 -40.06
N GLY A 14 -40.45 15.48 -39.72
CA GLY A 14 -39.56 15.28 -38.58
C GLY A 14 -38.24 16.02 -38.77
N LEU A 15 -37.98 17.01 -37.91
CA LEU A 15 -36.69 17.66 -37.79
C LEU A 15 -35.82 16.82 -36.84
N VAL A 16 -35.10 15.84 -37.40
CA VAL A 16 -34.08 15.07 -36.66
C VAL A 16 -32.87 15.98 -36.51
N VAL A 17 -32.66 16.52 -35.31
CA VAL A 17 -31.42 17.20 -34.92
C VAL A 17 -30.37 16.13 -34.63
N PRO A 18 -29.25 16.05 -35.38
CA PRO A 18 -28.16 15.16 -35.01
C PRO A 18 -27.42 15.80 -33.83
N ALA A 19 -27.59 15.23 -32.64
CA ALA A 19 -26.79 15.55 -31.47
C ALA A 19 -25.35 15.06 -31.70
N LEU A 20 -24.50 15.92 -32.26
CA LEU A 20 -23.05 15.72 -32.27
C LEU A 20 -22.50 15.96 -30.87
N VAL A 21 -22.63 14.96 -30.00
CA VAL A 21 -21.82 14.88 -28.77
C VAL A 21 -20.41 14.51 -29.21
N ALA A 22 -19.56 15.53 -29.39
CA ALA A 22 -18.17 15.34 -29.71
C ALA A 22 -17.47 14.59 -28.58
N ALA A 23 -17.03 13.38 -28.93
CA ALA A 23 -16.21 12.43 -28.22
C ALA A 23 -15.38 13.00 -27.06
N CYS A 24 -15.61 12.47 -25.85
CA CYS A 24 -14.59 12.42 -24.81
C CYS A 24 -13.33 11.78 -25.40
N GLY A 25 -12.29 12.59 -25.59
CA GLY A 25 -10.98 12.12 -26.01
C GLY A 25 -10.38 11.29 -24.89
N SER A 26 -10.50 9.96 -24.98
CA SER A 26 -9.69 9.00 -24.24
C SER A 26 -8.27 9.03 -24.81
N GLY A 27 -7.48 10.05 -24.42
CA GLY A 27 -6.03 9.91 -24.49
C GLY A 27 -5.61 8.68 -23.67
N PRO A 28 -4.52 7.98 -24.02
CA PRO A 28 -4.07 6.86 -23.20
C PRO A 28 -3.85 7.37 -21.78
N ALA A 29 -4.70 6.91 -20.85
CA ALA A 29 -4.50 7.17 -19.44
C ALA A 29 -3.12 6.64 -19.10
N ARG A 30 -2.21 7.53 -18.71
CA ARG A 30 -0.89 7.13 -18.25
C ARG A 30 -1.12 6.23 -17.04
N GLN A 31 -0.89 4.92 -17.20
CA GLN A 31 -0.98 3.99 -16.07
C GLN A 31 -0.05 4.53 -14.98
N PRO A 32 -0.56 4.77 -13.76
CA PRO A 32 0.28 5.15 -12.65
C PRO A 32 1.39 4.13 -12.49
N ALA A 33 2.64 4.58 -12.41
CA ALA A 33 3.74 3.67 -12.08
C ALA A 33 3.42 3.00 -10.73
N GLU A 34 3.51 1.68 -10.69
CA GLU A 34 3.24 0.88 -9.49
C GLU A 34 4.13 1.38 -8.34
N SER A 35 3.52 1.77 -7.21
CA SER A 35 4.24 2.42 -6.12
C SER A 35 5.01 1.44 -5.24
N ALA A 36 4.63 0.17 -5.24
CA ALA A 36 5.30 -0.89 -4.51
C ALA A 36 5.05 -2.23 -5.20
N LYS A 37 6.10 -3.04 -5.36
CA LYS A 37 5.98 -4.45 -5.75
C LYS A 37 5.93 -5.30 -4.48
N VAL A 38 4.97 -6.21 -4.37
CA VAL A 38 4.84 -7.12 -3.22
C VAL A 38 4.96 -8.56 -3.67
N GLU A 39 5.91 -9.30 -3.09
CA GLU A 39 6.23 -10.67 -3.48
C GLU A 39 6.19 -11.59 -2.26
N HIS A 40 5.51 -12.72 -2.36
CA HIS A 40 5.51 -13.71 -1.28
C HIS A 40 6.90 -14.32 -1.09
N VAL A 41 7.36 -14.41 0.17
CA VAL A 41 8.64 -15.04 0.47
C VAL A 41 8.43 -16.54 0.61
N ALA A 42 8.99 -17.31 -0.32
CA ALA A 42 8.85 -18.76 -0.38
C ALA A 42 9.20 -19.44 0.95
N GLY A 43 8.30 -20.31 1.43
CA GLY A 43 8.47 -21.04 2.69
C GLY A 43 8.15 -20.23 3.95
N SER A 44 7.57 -19.04 3.84
CA SER A 44 7.11 -18.23 4.97
C SER A 44 5.67 -17.76 4.76
N ASP A 45 5.11 -17.04 5.73
CA ASP A 45 3.84 -16.30 5.65
C ASP A 45 4.05 -14.79 5.39
N SER A 46 5.28 -14.40 5.09
CA SER A 46 5.70 -13.00 4.99
C SER A 46 5.88 -12.58 3.53
N TYR A 47 5.72 -11.27 3.28
CA TYR A 47 5.93 -10.69 1.96
C TYR A 47 7.14 -9.75 1.95
N ARG A 48 7.79 -9.68 0.78
CA ARG A 48 8.79 -8.68 0.45
C ARG A 48 8.12 -7.53 -0.27
N ILE A 49 8.24 -6.34 0.30
CA ILE A 49 7.78 -5.09 -0.28
C ILE A 49 8.98 -4.38 -0.89
N THR A 50 8.96 -4.11 -2.19
CA THR A 50 9.96 -3.27 -2.86
C THR A 50 9.31 -1.96 -3.29
N LEU A 51 9.66 -0.86 -2.64
CA LEU A 51 9.10 0.46 -2.93
C LEU A 51 9.74 1.09 -4.17
N ALA A 52 8.93 1.73 -5.01
CA ALA A 52 9.47 2.65 -5.99
C ALA A 52 10.19 3.83 -5.28
N PRO A 53 11.29 4.38 -5.83
CA PRO A 53 12.04 5.46 -5.17
C PRO A 53 11.18 6.66 -4.75
N ASP A 54 10.28 7.11 -5.63
CA ASP A 54 9.37 8.22 -5.32
C ASP A 54 8.36 7.85 -4.25
N ALA A 55 7.92 6.59 -4.18
CA ALA A 55 7.04 6.13 -3.11
C ALA A 55 7.77 6.12 -1.77
N ALA A 56 8.98 5.58 -1.72
CA ALA A 56 9.81 5.60 -0.51
C ALA A 56 10.09 7.02 -0.03
N LYS A 57 10.34 7.96 -0.95
CA LYS A 57 10.49 9.39 -0.63
C LYS A 57 9.22 9.99 -0.02
N ARG A 58 8.04 9.69 -0.57
CA ARG A 58 6.76 10.19 -0.04
C ARG A 58 6.41 9.61 1.34
N LEU A 59 6.71 8.34 1.55
CA LEU A 59 6.44 7.64 2.81
C LEU A 59 7.47 7.96 3.90
N ASP A 60 8.61 8.55 3.52
CA ASP A 60 9.72 8.93 4.41
C ASP A 60 10.13 7.82 5.41
N ILE A 61 10.18 6.57 4.92
CA ILE A 61 10.56 5.41 5.75
C ILE A 61 11.94 5.64 6.34
N LYS A 62 12.03 5.66 7.68
CA LYS A 62 13.30 5.73 8.39
C LYS A 62 13.68 4.36 8.88
N THR A 63 14.97 4.07 8.91
CA THR A 63 15.51 2.85 9.49
C THR A 63 16.57 3.13 10.53
N THR A 64 16.79 2.17 11.41
CA THR A 64 17.90 2.18 12.37
C THR A 64 18.48 0.78 12.44
N ALA A 65 19.80 0.67 12.62
CA ALA A 65 20.45 -0.63 12.80
C ALA A 65 20.08 -1.24 14.16
N VAL A 66 19.83 -2.55 14.18
CA VAL A 66 19.73 -3.33 15.41
C VAL A 66 21.03 -3.19 16.21
N GLN A 67 20.91 -2.81 17.47
CA GLN A 67 22.07 -2.57 18.35
C GLN A 67 22.28 -3.71 19.35
N PRO A 68 23.51 -3.92 19.84
CA PRO A 68 23.78 -4.87 20.91
C PRO A 68 23.30 -4.35 22.27
N ASN A 69 22.90 -5.25 23.16
CA ASN A 69 22.61 -5.00 24.56
C ASN A 69 23.06 -6.20 25.43
N GLY A 70 24.36 -6.28 25.71
CA GLY A 70 24.93 -7.46 26.36
C GLY A 70 24.80 -8.70 25.47
N THR A 71 24.11 -9.73 25.95
CA THR A 71 23.77 -10.94 25.17
C THR A 71 22.45 -10.81 24.39
N GLU A 72 21.73 -9.71 24.56
CA GLU A 72 20.46 -9.40 23.89
C GLU A 72 20.69 -8.41 22.75
N THR A 73 19.65 -8.17 21.95
CA THR A 73 19.63 -7.08 20.97
C THR A 73 18.59 -6.04 21.35
N VAL A 74 18.71 -4.83 20.79
CA VAL A 74 17.79 -3.73 21.08
C VAL A 74 17.49 -2.93 19.83
N ILE A 75 16.21 -2.59 19.69
CA ILE A 75 15.67 -1.73 18.63
C ILE A 75 14.86 -0.59 19.25
N PRO A 76 14.64 0.52 18.52
CA PRO A 76 13.65 1.51 18.94
C PRO A 76 12.27 0.87 19.06
N TYR A 77 11.51 1.22 20.09
CA TYR A 77 10.16 0.70 20.30
C TYR A 77 9.22 1.01 19.11
N SER A 78 9.46 2.13 18.42
CA SER A 78 8.71 2.49 17.20
C SER A 78 8.86 1.52 16.03
N ALA A 79 9.85 0.62 16.07
CA ALA A 79 10.02 -0.45 15.09
C ALA A 79 9.18 -1.70 15.38
N VAL A 80 8.54 -1.77 16.56
CA VAL A 80 7.74 -2.93 16.98
C VAL A 80 6.33 -2.79 16.44
N LEU A 81 5.91 -3.79 15.67
CA LEU A 81 4.52 -3.99 15.24
C LEU A 81 3.89 -5.12 16.05
N TYR A 82 2.74 -4.85 16.66
CA TYR A 82 1.95 -5.86 17.35
C TYR A 82 0.82 -6.36 16.47
N SER A 83 0.62 -7.68 16.41
CA SER A 83 -0.60 -8.28 15.86
C SER A 83 -1.75 -8.17 16.87
N ALA A 84 -2.98 -8.46 16.41
CA ALA A 84 -4.16 -8.54 17.28
C ALA A 84 -4.05 -9.63 18.37
N THR A 85 -3.23 -10.65 18.15
CA THR A 85 -2.95 -11.74 19.10
C THR A 85 -1.75 -11.46 20.02
N GLY A 86 -1.11 -10.29 19.87
CA GLY A 86 0.06 -9.89 20.67
C GLY A 86 1.40 -10.41 20.15
N GLU A 87 1.43 -11.07 18.98
CA GLU A 87 2.70 -11.43 18.34
C GLU A 87 3.44 -10.16 17.89
N THR A 88 4.76 -10.16 18.03
CA THR A 88 5.59 -8.99 17.70
C THR A 88 6.40 -9.21 16.45
N TRP A 89 6.48 -8.16 15.64
CA TRP A 89 7.15 -8.14 14.36
C TRP A 89 7.94 -6.85 14.19
N ALA A 90 8.94 -6.87 13.31
CA ALA A 90 9.62 -5.68 12.81
C ALA A 90 9.82 -5.80 11.30
N TYR A 91 9.76 -4.69 10.57
CA TYR A 91 10.16 -4.68 9.16
C TYR A 91 11.67 -4.49 9.05
N VAL A 92 12.36 -5.47 8.48
CA VAL A 92 13.79 -5.38 8.18
C VAL A 92 13.99 -4.85 6.77
N ASN A 93 15.02 -4.02 6.59
CA ASN A 93 15.48 -3.52 5.31
C ASN A 93 16.77 -4.27 4.93
N LEU A 94 16.62 -5.33 4.14
CA LEU A 94 17.74 -6.20 3.74
C LEU A 94 18.46 -5.69 2.49
N LYS A 95 17.76 -4.92 1.65
CA LYS A 95 18.28 -4.32 0.41
C LYS A 95 17.59 -2.96 0.21
N PRO A 96 18.23 -1.98 -0.44
CA PRO A 96 17.64 -0.67 -0.66
C PRO A 96 16.18 -0.75 -1.13
N LEU A 97 15.30 -0.04 -0.42
CA LEU A 97 13.85 0.04 -0.69
C LEU A 97 13.07 -1.28 -0.53
N ALA A 98 13.73 -2.36 -0.10
CA ALA A 98 13.13 -3.68 0.07
C ALA A 98 12.97 -4.03 1.56
N PHE A 99 11.72 -4.17 1.98
CA PHE A 99 11.33 -4.42 3.35
C PHE A 99 10.65 -5.77 3.48
N GLU A 100 10.92 -6.46 4.60
CA GLU A 100 10.32 -7.76 4.89
C GLU A 100 9.93 -7.81 6.35
N ARG A 101 8.73 -8.30 6.66
CA ARG A 101 8.28 -8.47 8.04
C ARG A 101 9.00 -9.68 8.64
N ARG A 102 9.59 -9.52 9.83
CA ARG A 102 10.28 -10.58 10.57
C ARG A 102 9.76 -10.64 11.99
N ARG A 103 9.55 -11.87 12.47
CA ARG A 103 9.09 -12.12 13.83
C ARG A 103 10.19 -11.71 14.81
N ILE A 104 9.80 -11.04 15.88
CA ILE A 104 10.68 -10.70 16.99
C ILE A 104 10.08 -11.24 18.29
N VAL A 105 10.86 -11.23 19.36
CA VAL A 105 10.40 -11.52 20.71
C VAL A 105 10.94 -10.43 21.61
N VAL A 106 10.05 -9.54 22.03
CA VAL A 106 10.35 -8.49 23.01
C VAL A 106 10.43 -9.13 24.40
N ASP A 107 11.57 -8.98 25.06
CA ASP A 107 11.75 -9.35 26.47
C ASP A 107 11.15 -8.28 27.38
N ARG A 108 11.58 -7.03 27.18
CA ARG A 108 11.08 -5.86 27.93
C ARG A 108 11.20 -4.58 27.13
N ILE A 109 10.43 -3.58 27.53
CA ILE A 109 10.50 -2.22 27.02
C ILE A 109 11.14 -1.34 28.10
N SER A 110 12.08 -0.49 27.72
CA SER A 110 12.72 0.49 28.59
C SER A 110 12.75 1.84 27.88
N GLY A 111 11.88 2.76 28.30
CA GLY A 111 11.71 4.05 27.64
C GLY A 111 11.27 3.88 26.19
N ASP A 112 12.07 4.40 25.27
CA ASP A 112 11.86 4.35 23.81
C ASP A 112 12.51 3.12 23.14
N ARG A 113 12.96 2.13 23.92
CA ARG A 113 13.69 0.95 23.42
C ARG A 113 12.96 -0.34 23.74
N ALA A 114 12.95 -1.25 22.76
CA ALA A 114 12.53 -2.64 22.94
C ALA A 114 13.76 -3.53 22.97
N ILE A 115 13.97 -4.23 24.09
CA ILE A 115 15.02 -5.22 24.25
C ILE A 115 14.46 -6.56 23.80
N LEU A 116 15.19 -7.25 22.93
CA LEU A 116 14.75 -8.46 22.25
C LEU A 116 15.53 -9.67 22.76
N SER A 117 14.81 -10.73 23.12
CA SER A 117 15.39 -12.05 23.36
C SER A 117 15.61 -12.83 22.06
N ARG A 118 14.83 -12.51 21.01
CA ARG A 118 15.03 -12.97 19.62
C ARG A 118 14.63 -11.87 18.64
N GLY A 119 15.38 -11.74 17.55
CA GLY A 119 15.11 -10.74 16.52
C GLY A 119 16.08 -10.83 15.34
N PRO A 120 16.11 -9.82 14.46
CA PRO A 120 17.07 -9.77 13.36
C PRO A 120 18.51 -9.67 13.86
N ASP A 121 19.46 -10.05 13.00
CA ASP A 121 20.89 -10.01 13.33
C ASP A 121 21.36 -8.59 13.64
N LEU A 122 22.38 -8.48 14.50
CA LEU A 122 23.03 -7.21 14.81
C LEU A 122 23.41 -6.45 13.53
N GLY A 123 23.18 -5.13 13.53
CA GLY A 123 23.44 -4.28 12.38
C GLY A 123 22.35 -4.29 11.29
N THR A 124 21.40 -5.24 11.33
CA THR A 124 20.26 -5.24 10.39
C THR A 124 19.46 -3.95 10.53
N ALA A 125 19.16 -3.28 9.42
CA ALA A 125 18.32 -2.10 9.45
C ALA A 125 16.85 -2.49 9.67
N VAL A 126 16.19 -1.88 10.65
CA VAL A 126 14.75 -2.03 10.93
C VAL A 126 14.03 -0.72 10.71
N ALA A 127 12.81 -0.75 10.17
CA ALA A 127 11.99 0.44 9.96
C ALA A 127 11.51 1.01 11.30
N THR A 128 11.72 2.30 11.52
CA THR A 128 11.37 3.02 12.76
C THR A 128 10.35 4.13 12.54
N ALA A 129 10.13 4.50 11.29
CA ALA A 129 9.03 5.34 10.81
C ALA A 129 8.47 4.71 9.54
N GLY A 130 7.16 4.86 9.29
CA GLY A 130 6.52 4.25 8.12
C GLY A 130 6.12 2.78 8.30
N VAL A 131 6.15 2.26 9.54
CA VAL A 131 5.79 0.88 9.86
C VAL A 131 4.31 0.57 9.53
N PRO A 132 3.33 1.43 9.88
CA PRO A 132 1.93 1.21 9.50
C PRO A 132 1.71 1.15 7.98
N GLU A 133 2.45 1.95 7.22
CA GLU A 133 2.35 2.05 5.76
C GLU A 133 2.88 0.78 5.10
N LEU A 134 4.03 0.27 5.54
CA LEU A 134 4.54 -1.03 5.12
C LEU A 134 3.54 -2.14 5.44
N HIS A 135 2.92 -2.09 6.63
CA HIS A 135 1.91 -3.07 7.02
C HIS A 135 0.64 -3.00 6.17
N GLY A 136 0.18 -1.81 5.81
CA GLY A 136 -0.96 -1.64 4.91
C GLY A 136 -0.69 -2.22 3.52
N ILE A 137 0.52 -2.02 2.99
CA ILE A 137 0.94 -2.56 1.68
C ILE A 137 0.98 -4.09 1.71
N GLU A 138 1.61 -4.70 2.73
CA GLU A 138 1.65 -6.16 2.90
C GLU A 138 0.23 -6.75 3.04
N SER A 139 -0.59 -6.15 3.90
CA SER A 139 -1.92 -6.67 4.20
C SER A 139 -2.85 -6.61 3.00
N GLY A 140 -2.73 -5.56 2.17
CA GLY A 140 -3.48 -5.43 0.92
C GLY A 140 -3.14 -6.56 -0.06
N ALA A 141 -1.85 -6.83 -0.27
CA ALA A 141 -1.41 -7.92 -1.13
C ALA A 141 -1.84 -9.31 -0.62
N ALA A 142 -1.77 -9.52 0.71
CA ALA A 142 -2.21 -10.78 1.32
C ALA A 142 -3.73 -11.02 1.19
N ALA A 143 -4.53 -9.96 1.08
CA ALA A 143 -5.97 -10.07 0.84
C ALA A 143 -6.31 -10.41 -0.62
N GLU A 144 -5.52 -9.93 -1.58
CA GLU A 144 -5.70 -10.20 -3.02
C GLU A 144 -5.21 -11.59 -3.43
N GLY A 145 -4.23 -12.16 -2.70
CA GLY A 145 -3.73 -13.52 -2.93
C GLY A 145 -4.59 -14.67 -2.39
N ARG A 146 -5.81 -14.39 -1.88
CA ARG A 146 -6.79 -15.39 -1.40
C ARG A 146 -7.90 -15.60 -2.40
#